data_AF-A0A832PM63-F1
#
_entry.id   AF-A0A832PM63-F1
#
_cell.length_a   1.000
_cell.length_b   1.000
_cell.length_c   1.000
_cell.angle_alpha   90.00
_cell.angle_beta   90.00
_cell.angle_gamma   90.00
#
_symmetry.space_group_name_H-M   'P 1'
#
loop_
_entity.id
_entity.type
_entity.pdbx_description
1 polymer ?
#
loop_
_entity_poly.entity_id
_entity_poly.type
_entity_poly.pdbx_seq_one_letter_code
_entity_poly.pdbx_strand_id
1 'polypeptide(L)' 'MTPAARAAAALEILDAINAGAPAEAQLTRWARASRFAGSGDRAAVRDLVYA' A
#
# COMPACT_ATOMS: atom_id res chain seq x y z
N MET A 1 -12.69 1.44 1.90
CA MET A 1 -11.90 0.21 1.64
C MET A 1 -12.09 -0.77 2.80
N THR A 2 -12.30 -2.06 2.52
CA THR A 2 -12.46 -3.07 3.58
C THR A 2 -11.09 -3.44 4.18
N PRO A 3 -11.03 -3.99 5.41
CA PRO A 3 -9.77 -4.48 6.00
C PRO A 3 -9.04 -5.47 5.07
N ALA A 4 -9.77 -6.40 4.44
CA ALA A 4 -9.19 -7.36 3.49
C ALA A 4 -8.57 -6.67 2.25
N ALA A 5 -9.21 -5.61 1.74
CA ALA A 5 -8.62 -4.83 0.65
C ALA A 5 -7.33 -4.10 1.08
N ARG A 6 -7.19 -3.75 2.37
CA ARG A 6 -5.93 -3.17 2.91
C ARG A 6 -4.80 -4.18 2.94
N ALA A 7 -5.10 -5.38 3.42
CA ALA A 7 -4.13 -6.47 3.39
C ALA A 7 -3.70 -6.79 1.95
N ALA A 8 -4.66 -6.91 1.02
CA ALA A 8 -4.36 -7.18 -0.39
C ALA A 8 -3.46 -6.09 -1.02
N ALA A 9 -3.77 -4.82 -0.80
CA ALA A 9 -2.95 -3.71 -1.29
C ALA A 9 -1.53 -3.73 -0.68
N ALA A 10 -1.40 -4.04 0.61
CA ALA A 10 -0.09 -4.15 1.25
C ALA A 10 0.73 -5.30 0.67
N LEU A 11 0.12 -6.45 0.40
CA LEU A 11 0.78 -7.60 -0.23
C LEU A 11 1.32 -7.25 -1.61
N GLU A 12 0.52 -6.62 -2.47
CA GLU A 12 0.98 -6.18 -3.81
C GLU A 12 2.19 -5.21 -3.72
N ILE A 13 2.20 -4.32 -2.73
CA ILE A 13 3.32 -3.39 -2.51
C ILE A 13 4.55 -4.14 -1.99
N LEU A 14 4.38 -5.07 -1.05
CA LEU A 14 5.46 -5.88 -0.49
C LEU A 14 6.11 -6.77 -1.55
N ASP A 15 5.34 -7.32 -2.48
CA ASP A 15 5.89 -8.10 -3.60
C ASP A 15 6.85 -7.26 -4.46
N ALA A 16 6.48 -6.01 -4.76
CA ALA A 16 7.35 -5.10 -5.49
C ALA A 16 8.60 -4.72 -4.67
N ILE A 17 8.45 -4.50 -3.36
CA ILE A 17 9.58 -4.19 -2.46
C ILE A 17 10.55 -5.37 -2.38
N ASN A 18 10.03 -6.60 -2.24
CA ASN A 18 10.83 -7.83 -2.22
C ASN A 18 11.56 -8.08 -3.54
N ALA A 19 11.01 -7.59 -4.66
CA ALA A 19 11.68 -7.56 -5.95
C ALA A 19 12.74 -6.45 -6.10
N GLY A 20 12.99 -5.66 -5.04
CA GLY A 20 14.01 -4.61 -4.99
C GLY A 20 13.49 -3.20 -5.28
N ALA A 21 12.18 -3.00 -5.39
CA ALA A 21 11.62 -1.67 -5.60
C ALA A 21 11.66 -0.82 -4.32
N PRO A 22 11.89 0.51 -4.40
CA PRO A 22 11.84 1.38 -3.21
C PRO A 22 10.43 1.49 -2.62
N ALA A 23 10.29 1.25 -1.32
CA ALA A 23 9.00 1.23 -0.61
C ALA A 23 8.19 2.54 -0.75
N GLU A 24 8.82 3.69 -0.48
CA GLU A 24 8.16 5.00 -0.57
C GLU A 24 7.65 5.31 -2.00
N ALA A 25 8.39 4.86 -3.01
CA ALA A 25 7.98 5.02 -4.41
C ALA A 25 6.76 4.15 -4.73
N GLN A 26 6.71 2.92 -4.24
CA GLN A 26 5.56 2.02 -4.44
C GLN A 26 4.32 2.50 -3.70
N LEU A 27 4.45 2.94 -2.45
CA LEU A 27 3.35 3.54 -1.69
C LEU A 27 2.78 4.79 -2.38
N THR A 28 3.66 5.66 -2.88
CA THR A 28 3.24 6.87 -3.62
C THR A 28 2.52 6.51 -4.92
N ARG A 29 3.04 5.54 -5.68
CA ARG A 29 2.43 5.06 -6.93
C ARG A 29 1.05 4.46 -6.67
N TRP A 30 0.94 3.58 -5.69
CA TRP A 30 -0.32 2.95 -5.30
C TRP A 30 -1.34 3.98 -4.82
N ALA A 31 -0.93 4.94 -3.99
CA ALA A 31 -1.80 5.99 -3.47
C ALA A 31 -2.40 6.86 -4.59
N ARG A 32 -1.62 7.16 -5.64
CA ARG A 32 -2.09 7.90 -6.82
C ARG A 32 -3.09 7.09 -7.66
N ALA A 33 -2.91 5.77 -7.77
CA ALA A 33 -3.81 4.89 -8.52
C ALA A 33 -5.10 4.55 -7.74
N SER A 34 -5.06 4.59 -6.41
CA SER A 34 -6.14 4.15 -5.53
C SER A 34 -7.18 5.24 -5.25
N ARG A 35 -8.00 5.54 -6.28
CA ARG A 35 -9.03 6.60 -6.23
C ARG A 35 -10.05 6.49 -5.09
N PHE A 36 -10.24 5.28 -4.56
CA PHE A 36 -11.21 4.99 -3.50
C PHE A 36 -10.58 4.91 -2.10
N ALA A 37 -9.25 5.03 -1.99
CA ALA A 37 -8.56 5.02 -0.71
C ALA A 37 -8.58 6.43 -0.11
N GLY A 38 -9.14 6.58 1.09
CA GLY A 38 -9.03 7.81 1.88
C GLY A 38 -7.67 7.99 2.54
N SER A 39 -7.46 9.09 3.27
CA SER A 39 -6.22 9.30 4.05
C SER A 39 -5.98 8.21 5.09
N GLY A 40 -7.03 7.77 5.81
CA GLY A 40 -6.94 6.68 6.77
C GLY A 40 -6.65 5.32 6.13
N ASP A 41 -7.17 5.08 4.93
CA ASP A 41 -6.85 3.86 4.18
C ASP A 41 -5.37 3.84 3.76
N ARG A 42 -4.86 4.98 3.29
CA ARG A 42 -3.45 5.12 2.90
C ARG A 42 -2.51 4.96 4.10
N ALA A 43 -2.88 5.52 5.26
CA ALA A 43 -2.14 5.33 6.50
C ALA A 43 -2.14 3.85 6.91
N ALA A 44 -3.30 3.20 6.96
CA ALA A 44 -3.39 1.79 7.34
C ALA A 44 -2.61 0.85 6.41
N VAL A 45 -2.60 1.10 5.09
CA VAL A 45 -1.76 0.32 4.15
C VAL A 45 -0.28 0.56 4.40
N ARG A 46 0.12 1.82 4.62
CA ARG A 46 1.51 2.15 4.99
C ARG A 46 1.93 1.42 6.26
N ASP A 47 1.09 1.45 7.29
CA ASP A 47 1.38 0.79 8.56
C ASP A 47 1.56 -0.72 8.37
N LEU A 48 0.73 -1.36 7.53
CA LEU A 48 0.89 -2.78 7.18
C LEU A 48 2.20 -3.09 6.43
N VAL A 49 2.70 -2.15 5.63
CA VAL A 49 3.96 -2.32 4.87
C VAL A 49 5.20 -2.15 5.75
N TYR A 50 5.12 -1.34 6.81
CA TYR A 50 6.24 -1.02 7.71
C TYR A 50 6.24 -1.75 9.06
N ALA A 51 5.18 -2.50 9.37
CA ALA A 51 5.10 -3.35 10.56
C ALA A 51 6.07 -4.55 10.48
#